data_AF-A0A6N9HMB0-F1
#
_entry.id   AF-A0A6N9HMB0-F1
#
_cell.length_a   1.000
_cell.length_b   1.000
_cell.length_c   1.000
_cell.angle_alpha   90.00
_cell.angle_beta   90.00
_cell.angle_gamma   90.00
#
_symmetry.space_group_name_H-M   'P 1'
#
loop_
_entity.id
_entity.type
_entity.pdbx_description
1 polymer ?
#
loop_
_entity_poly.entity_id
_entity_poly.type
_entity_poly.pdbx_seq_one_letter_code
_entity_poly.pdbx_strand_id
1 'polypeptide(L)'
;MSNQSRVSGPLLDRIDMHIEVGPVPPDVLQADASGELSGIIAVRVAAAFERQVERQGKANQLLTPREIDRYCRPDAAGQEVLRAAMRKMLWSARSYHRVLRVARTVADLEGQKQVGARHVSQAIQLRRALREL
;
A
#
# COMPACT_ATOMS: atom_id res chain seq x y z
N MET A 1 -4.90 -33.89 -0.95
CA MET A 1 -4.84 -32.47 -0.54
C MET A 1 -3.37 -32.08 -0.54
N SER A 2 -2.86 -31.35 -1.53
CA SER A 2 -2.85 -29.89 -1.56
C SER A 2 -2.38 -29.46 -2.95
N ASN A 3 -3.25 -28.84 -3.75
CA ASN A 3 -2.86 -28.11 -4.95
C ASN A 3 -2.58 -26.66 -4.52
N GLN A 4 -1.48 -26.43 -3.80
CA GLN A 4 -0.91 -25.08 -3.71
C GLN A 4 -0.19 -24.81 -5.02
N SER A 5 -0.96 -24.31 -5.98
CA SER A 5 -0.44 -23.72 -7.20
C SER A 5 0.59 -22.66 -6.83
N ARG A 6 1.88 -22.97 -7.05
CA ARG A 6 2.98 -22.00 -6.97
C ARG A 6 2.68 -20.89 -7.96
N VAL A 7 2.07 -19.81 -7.48
CA VAL A 7 1.87 -18.61 -8.27
C VAL A 7 3.26 -18.12 -8.71
N SER A 8 3.46 -17.95 -10.01
CA SER A 8 4.78 -17.65 -10.54
C SER A 8 5.27 -16.29 -10.03
N GLY A 9 6.56 -16.20 -9.71
CA GLY A 9 7.20 -14.94 -9.30
C GLY A 9 6.87 -13.75 -10.22
N PRO A 10 6.89 -13.90 -11.57
CA PRO A 10 6.50 -12.83 -12.49
C PRO A 10 5.04 -12.35 -12.34
N LEU A 11 4.11 -13.20 -11.92
CA LEU A 11 2.72 -12.82 -11.68
C LEU A 11 2.57 -12.11 -10.33
N LEU A 12 3.22 -12.61 -9.28
CA LEU A 12 3.29 -11.94 -7.97
C LEU A 12 3.89 -10.54 -8.10
N ASP A 13 4.87 -10.39 -8.98
CA ASP A 13 5.50 -9.11 -9.28
C ASP A 13 4.55 -8.16 -10.04
N ARG A 14 3.33 -8.56 -10.42
CA ARG A 14 2.28 -7.68 -10.98
C ARG A 14 1.27 -7.16 -9.96
N ILE A 15 1.25 -7.70 -8.74
CA ILE A 15 0.28 -7.32 -7.70
C ILE A 15 0.90 -6.31 -6.72
N ASP A 16 0.22 -5.18 -6.49
CA ASP A 16 0.75 -4.07 -5.68
C ASP A 16 0.72 -4.33 -4.16
N MET A 17 -0.31 -5.05 -3.67
CA MET A 17 -0.48 -5.39 -2.25
C MET A 17 -0.86 -6.86 -2.08
N HIS A 18 -0.36 -7.46 -1.02
CA HIS A 18 -0.77 -8.80 -0.58
C HIS A 18 -1.04 -8.74 0.91
N ILE A 19 -2.20 -9.23 1.31
CA ILE A 19 -2.63 -9.26 2.70
C ILE A 19 -3.12 -10.68 2.97
N GLU A 20 -2.52 -11.31 3.96
CA GLU A 20 -3.01 -12.59 4.47
C GLU A 20 -4.18 -12.30 5.38
N VAL A 21 -5.30 -12.98 5.13
CA VAL A 21 -6.51 -12.87 5.95
C VAL A 21 -6.63 -14.16 6.73
N GLY A 22 -6.45 -14.07 8.05
CA GLY A 22 -6.62 -15.20 8.95
C GLY A 22 -8.07 -15.68 9.01
N PRO A 23 -8.32 -16.91 9.50
CA PRO A 23 -9.66 -17.41 9.69
C PRO A 23 -10.43 -16.50 10.66
N VAL A 24 -11.66 -16.14 10.28
CA VAL A 24 -12.55 -15.33 11.11
C VAL A 24 -13.47 -16.26 11.90
N PRO A 25 -13.63 -16.10 13.23
CA PRO A 25 -14.53 -16.92 14.03
C PRO A 25 -15.98 -16.88 13.51
N PRO A 26 -16.75 -17.99 13.56
CA PRO A 26 -18.11 -18.03 13.04
C PRO A 26 -19.05 -17.00 13.68
N ASP A 27 -18.88 -16.71 14.97
CA ASP A 27 -19.62 -15.70 15.71
C ASP A 27 -19.38 -14.29 15.17
N VAL A 28 -18.15 -13.97 14.76
CA VAL A 28 -17.82 -12.66 14.13
C VAL A 28 -18.44 -12.56 12.73
N LEU A 29 -18.52 -13.66 11.98
CA LEU A 29 -19.15 -13.69 10.66
C LEU A 29 -20.68 -13.56 10.71
N GLN A 30 -21.30 -14.00 11.81
CA GLN A 30 -22.74 -13.94 12.03
C GLN A 30 -23.19 -12.68 12.79
N ALA A 31 -22.25 -11.97 13.41
CA ALA A 31 -22.53 -10.71 14.08
C ALA A 31 -22.94 -9.62 13.08
N ASP A 32 -23.81 -8.71 13.53
CA ASP A 32 -24.10 -7.50 12.77
C ASP A 32 -22.82 -6.68 12.58
N ALA A 33 -22.71 -6.05 11.40
CA ALA A 33 -21.56 -5.22 11.07
C ALA A 33 -21.44 -4.06 12.07
N SER A 34 -20.39 -4.09 12.90
CA SER A 34 -20.07 -3.06 13.89
C SER A 34 -19.01 -2.05 13.41
N GLY A 35 -18.60 -2.16 12.14
CA GLY A 35 -17.60 -1.30 11.52
C GLY A 35 -18.12 0.08 11.13
N GLU A 36 -17.20 0.95 10.70
CA GLU A 36 -17.57 2.23 10.10
C GLU A 36 -18.49 2.03 8.89
N LEU A 37 -19.49 2.90 8.77
CA LEU A 37 -20.42 2.87 7.63
C LEU A 37 -19.68 3.13 6.31
N SER A 38 -20.08 2.43 5.25
CA SER A 38 -19.52 2.60 3.91
C SER A 38 -19.56 4.05 3.42
N GLY A 39 -20.59 4.82 3.79
CA GLY A 39 -20.68 6.25 3.46
C GLY A 39 -19.56 7.08 4.07
N ILE A 40 -19.17 6.79 5.31
CA ILE A 40 -18.06 7.47 6.00
C ILE A 40 -16.73 7.11 5.33
N ILE A 41 -16.53 5.84 4.99
CA ILE A 41 -15.35 5.38 4.26
C ILE A 41 -15.28 6.05 2.89
N ALA A 42 -16.39 6.12 2.14
CA ALA A 42 -16.46 6.72 0.82
C ALA A 42 -16.02 8.19 0.82
N VAL A 43 -16.42 8.97 1.84
CA VAL A 43 -15.98 10.37 1.99
C VAL A 43 -14.46 10.47 2.15
N ARG A 44 -13.84 9.61 2.98
CA ARG A 44 -12.37 9.61 3.16
C ARG A 44 -11.65 9.23 1.87
N VAL A 45 -12.17 8.24 1.14
CA VAL A 45 -11.60 7.79 -0.14
C VAL A 45 -11.72 8.88 -1.22
N ALA A 46 -12.88 9.54 -1.31
CA ALA A 46 -13.10 10.64 -2.24
C ALA A 46 -12.13 11.81 -1.99
N ALA A 47 -12.00 12.24 -0.73
CA ALA A 47 -11.05 13.30 -0.37
C ALA A 47 -9.60 12.93 -0.70
N ALA A 48 -9.21 11.66 -0.49
CA ALA A 48 -7.89 11.18 -0.87
C ALA A 48 -7.70 11.18 -2.40
N PHE A 49 -8.73 10.86 -3.18
CA PHE A 49 -8.69 10.89 -4.63
C PHE A 49 -8.59 12.32 -5.17
N GLU A 50 -9.36 13.26 -4.62
CA GLU A 50 -9.30 14.69 -4.96
C GLU A 50 -7.88 15.24 -4.78
N ARG A 51 -7.23 14.95 -3.66
CA ARG A 51 -5.81 15.35 -3.42
C ARG A 51 -4.85 14.82 -4.49
N GLN A 52 -5.12 13.64 -5.07
CA GLN A 52 -4.30 13.08 -6.14
C GLN A 52 -4.51 13.86 -7.44
N VAL A 53 -5.77 14.11 -7.80
CA VAL A 53 -6.14 14.87 -8.99
C VAL A 53 -5.60 16.30 -8.90
N GLU A 54 -5.75 16.97 -7.77
CA GLU A 54 -5.19 18.31 -7.55
C GLU A 54 -3.66 18.33 -7.67
N ARG A 55 -2.98 17.34 -7.10
CA ARG A 55 -1.51 17.30 -7.09
C ARG A 55 -0.90 17.00 -8.46
N GLN A 56 -1.50 16.07 -9.22
CA GLN A 56 -0.84 15.51 -10.42
C GLN A 56 -1.77 15.23 -11.60
N GLY A 57 -3.04 15.63 -11.51
CA GLY A 57 -4.05 15.49 -12.57
C GLY A 57 -4.60 14.08 -12.78
N LYS A 58 -4.20 13.10 -11.95
CA LYS A 58 -4.60 11.69 -12.10
C LYS A 58 -4.39 10.89 -10.81
N ALA A 59 -5.03 9.72 -10.74
CA ALA A 59 -4.87 8.77 -9.64
C ALA A 59 -3.41 8.31 -9.47
N ASN A 60 -3.01 8.02 -8.23
CA ASN A 60 -1.67 7.52 -7.88
C ASN A 60 -1.29 6.27 -8.67
N GLN A 61 -2.25 5.37 -8.96
CA GLN A 61 -2.03 4.14 -9.73
C GLN A 61 -1.50 4.39 -11.15
N LEU A 62 -1.82 5.54 -11.75
CA LEU A 62 -1.45 5.91 -13.12
C LEU A 62 -0.09 6.65 -13.19
N LEU A 63 0.59 6.81 -12.06
CA LEU A 63 1.89 7.48 -12.04
C LEU A 63 2.97 6.62 -12.70
N THR A 64 3.73 7.27 -13.58
CA THR A 64 4.97 6.72 -14.15
C THR A 64 6.09 6.75 -13.11
N PRO A 65 7.19 5.98 -13.29
CA PRO A 65 8.34 6.00 -12.37
C PRO A 65 8.87 7.41 -12.06
N ARG A 66 9.03 8.24 -13.09
CA ARG A 66 9.50 9.62 -12.94
C ARG A 66 8.55 10.49 -12.12
N GLU A 67 7.24 10.24 -12.23
CA GLU A 67 6.24 10.94 -11.43
C GLU A 67 6.19 10.42 -9.99
N ILE A 68 6.45 9.13 -9.77
CA ILE A 68 6.58 8.56 -8.42
C ILE A 68 7.77 9.21 -7.69
N ASP A 69 8.92 9.33 -8.36
CA ASP A 69 10.10 10.00 -7.77
C ASP A 69 9.82 11.47 -7.40
N ARG A 70 8.91 12.11 -8.13
CA ARG A 70 8.50 13.51 -7.89
C ARG A 70 7.47 13.64 -6.77
N TYR A 71 6.38 12.86 -6.82
CA TYR A 71 5.19 13.08 -5.99
C TYR A 71 5.13 12.18 -4.74
N CYS A 72 5.87 11.08 -4.72
CA CYS A 72 5.83 10.09 -3.66
C CYS A 72 7.08 10.10 -2.77
N ARG A 73 8.02 11.05 -2.98
CA ARG A 73 9.27 11.12 -2.23
C ARG A 73 9.01 11.27 -0.73
N PRO A 74 9.49 10.36 0.13
CA PRO A 74 9.33 10.48 1.57
C PRO A 74 10.22 11.57 2.16
N ASP A 75 9.87 12.01 3.38
CA ASP A 75 10.75 12.81 4.23
C ASP A 75 12.00 12.01 4.65
N ALA A 76 12.91 12.65 5.41
CA ALA A 76 14.14 12.02 5.84
C ALA A 76 13.89 10.73 6.64
N ALA A 77 12.94 10.73 7.56
CA ALA A 77 12.62 9.56 8.38
C ALA A 77 12.06 8.41 7.53
N GLY A 78 11.18 8.70 6.57
CA GLY A 78 10.65 7.73 5.63
C GLY A 78 11.71 7.17 4.69
N GLN A 79 12.69 7.98 4.28
CA GLN A 79 13.83 7.51 3.50
C GLN A 79 14.70 6.52 4.30
N GLU A 80 14.91 6.73 5.61
CA GLU A 80 15.65 5.76 6.44
C GLU A 80 14.92 4.41 6.54
N VAL A 81 13.61 4.43 6.79
CA VAL A 81 12.77 3.21 6.80
C VAL A 81 12.88 2.48 5.47
N LEU A 82 12.79 3.22 4.36
CA LEU A 82 12.83 2.65 3.02
C LEU A 82 14.19 2.01 2.72
N ARG A 83 15.29 2.68 3.05
CA ARG A 83 16.65 2.12 2.89
C ARG A 83 16.86 0.87 3.73
N ALA A 84 16.40 0.86 4.98
CA ALA A 84 16.48 -0.31 5.85
C ALA A 84 15.70 -1.50 5.27
N ALA A 85 14.48 -1.25 4.76
CA ALA A 85 13.67 -2.27 4.11
C ALA A 85 14.33 -2.81 2.83
N MET A 86 14.85 -1.93 1.96
CA MET A 86 15.53 -2.33 0.72
C MET A 86 16.72 -3.27 0.99
N ARG A 87 17.56 -2.95 1.99
CA ARG A 87 18.71 -3.80 2.37
C ARG A 87 18.27 -5.18 2.85
N LYS A 88 17.23 -5.25 3.67
CA LYS A 88 16.74 -6.52 4.26
C LYS A 88 15.94 -7.37 3.27
N MET A 89 15.26 -6.73 2.32
CA MET A 89 14.27 -7.39 1.47
C MET A 89 14.72 -7.65 0.03
N LEU A 90 15.92 -7.20 -0.36
CA LEU A 90 16.50 -7.37 -1.70
C LEU A 90 15.54 -6.94 -2.81
N TRP A 91 14.94 -5.76 -2.64
CA TRP A 91 13.91 -5.25 -3.54
C TRP A 91 14.45 -4.84 -4.90
N SER A 92 13.68 -5.14 -5.95
CA SER A 92 13.84 -4.53 -7.27
C SER A 92 13.40 -3.06 -7.27
N ALA A 93 13.87 -2.29 -8.26
CA ALA A 93 13.41 -0.91 -8.47
C ALA A 93 11.88 -0.79 -8.59
N ARG A 94 11.23 -1.81 -9.16
CA ARG A 94 9.77 -1.89 -9.25
C ARG A 94 9.11 -2.04 -7.88
N SER A 95 9.67 -2.88 -7.01
CA SER A 95 9.18 -3.06 -5.64
C SER A 95 9.28 -1.74 -4.85
N TYR A 96 10.39 -1.02 -5.03
CA TYR A 96 10.61 0.30 -4.46
C TYR A 96 9.53 1.31 -4.91
N HIS A 97 9.29 1.47 -6.22
CA HIS A 97 8.28 2.40 -6.72
C HIS A 97 6.85 2.06 -6.26
N ARG A 98 6.53 0.77 -6.13
CA ARG A 98 5.23 0.33 -5.59
C ARG A 98 5.03 0.75 -4.16
N VAL A 99 6.04 0.53 -3.31
CA VAL A 99 5.98 0.92 -1.90
C VAL A 99 5.78 2.43 -1.77
N LEU A 100 6.51 3.22 -2.57
CA LEU A 100 6.32 4.67 -2.61
C LEU A 100 4.91 5.07 -3.04
N ARG A 101 4.36 4.44 -4.07
CA ARG A 101 3.01 4.71 -4.56
C ARG A 101 1.94 4.37 -3.52
N VAL A 102 2.06 3.23 -2.84
CA VAL A 102 1.15 2.85 -1.75
C VAL A 102 1.29 3.82 -0.57
N ALA A 103 2.52 4.17 -0.18
CA ALA A 103 2.77 5.12 0.90
C ALA A 103 2.17 6.51 0.61
N ARG A 104 2.20 6.95 -0.65
CA ARG A 104 1.54 8.18 -1.10
C ARG A 104 0.03 8.12 -0.91
N THR A 105 -0.61 7.01 -1.27
CA THR A 105 -2.05 6.81 -1.04
C THR A 105 -2.40 6.77 0.45
N VAL A 106 -1.57 6.15 1.29
CA VAL A 106 -1.75 6.18 2.76
C VAL A 106 -1.68 7.62 3.28
N ALA A 107 -0.69 8.39 2.85
CA ALA A 107 -0.58 9.80 3.21
C ALA A 107 -1.80 10.62 2.72
N ASP A 108 -2.31 10.34 1.53
CA ASP A 108 -3.50 11.00 0.99
C ASP A 108 -4.75 10.70 1.83
N LEU A 109 -4.91 9.46 2.32
CA LEU A 109 -6.00 9.06 3.22
C LEU A 109 -5.90 9.75 4.58
N GLU A 110 -4.69 9.96 5.09
CA GLU A 110 -4.45 10.71 6.34
C GLU A 110 -4.43 12.25 6.14
N GLY A 111 -4.66 12.74 4.92
CA GLY A 111 -4.66 14.17 4.59
C GLY A 111 -3.28 14.84 4.67
N GLN A 112 -2.20 14.06 4.65
CA GLN A 112 -0.83 14.55 4.82
C GLN A 112 -0.20 14.93 3.48
N LYS A 113 0.34 16.16 3.38
CA LYS A 113 1.02 16.61 2.14
C LYS A 113 2.32 15.85 1.89
N GLN A 114 3.07 15.53 2.95
CA GLN A 114 4.36 14.84 2.88
C GLN A 114 4.21 13.36 3.23
N VAL A 115 4.85 12.48 2.46
CA VAL A 115 4.96 11.06 2.84
C VAL A 115 6.00 10.94 3.95
N GLY A 116 5.63 10.41 5.11
CA GLY A 116 6.53 10.20 6.25
C GLY A 116 6.77 8.72 6.57
N ALA A 117 7.58 8.48 7.61
CA ALA A 117 7.98 7.13 8.03
C ALA A 117 6.81 6.17 8.30
N ARG A 118 5.74 6.64 8.95
CA ARG A 118 4.56 5.83 9.24
C ARG A 118 3.90 5.31 7.96
N HIS A 119 3.71 6.17 6.97
CA HIS A 119 3.10 5.79 5.69
C HIS A 119 3.96 4.76 4.94
N VAL A 120 5.29 4.94 4.95
CA VAL A 120 6.23 3.99 4.34
C VAL A 120 6.18 2.63 5.04
N SER A 121 6.21 2.62 6.36
CA SER A 121 6.10 1.39 7.17
C SER A 121 4.82 0.63 6.89
N GLN A 122 3.67 1.32 6.83
CA GLN A 122 2.39 0.69 6.51
C GLN A 122 2.39 0.12 5.08
N ALA A 123 2.90 0.86 4.10
CA ALA A 123 3.03 0.38 2.73
C ALA A 123 3.92 -0.88 2.62
N ILE A 124 5.01 -0.95 3.40
CA ILE A 124 5.85 -2.15 3.51
C ILE A 124 5.04 -3.33 4.05
N GLN A 125 4.27 -3.12 5.12
CA GLN A 125 3.47 -4.18 5.77
C GLN A 125 2.40 -4.73 4.82
N LEU A 126 1.68 -3.85 4.11
CA LEU A 126 0.67 -4.23 3.10
C LEU A 126 1.24 -5.01 1.90
N ARG A 127 2.57 -5.03 1.74
CA ARG A 127 3.26 -5.82 0.71
C ARG A 127 3.84 -7.13 1.25
N ARG A 128 3.99 -7.25 2.57
CA ARG A 128 4.79 -8.29 3.22
C ARG A 128 4.16 -9.67 3.26
N ALA A 129 2.89 -9.85 2.89
CA ALA A 129 2.19 -11.14 3.00
C ALA A 129 2.67 -12.25 2.05
N LEU A 130 3.90 -12.17 1.54
CA LEU A 130 4.56 -13.22 0.73
C LEU A 130 5.97 -13.52 1.23
N ARG A 131 6.19 -13.44 2.54
CA ARG A 131 7.32 -14.14 3.17
C ARG A 131 6.78 -15.10 4.20
N GLU A 132 6.37 -16.27 3.72
CA GLU A 132 6.61 -17.60 4.28
C GLU A 132 5.95 -18.64 3.35
N LEU A 133 6.70 -19.02 2.31
CA LEU A 133 6.61 -20.33 1.65
C LEU A 133 8.04 -20.79 1.36
#